data_AF-A0A4Q5YV07-F1
#
_entry.id   AF-A0A4Q5YV07-F1
#
_cell.length_a   1.000
_cell.length_b   1.000
_cell.length_c   1.000
_cell.angle_alpha   90.00
_cell.angle_beta   90.00
_cell.angle_gamma   90.00
#
_symmetry.space_group_name_H-M   'P 1'
#
loop_
_entity.id
_entity.type
_entity.pdbx_description
1 polymer ?
#
loop_
_entity_poly.entity_id
_entity_poly.type
_entity_poly.pdbx_seq_one_letter_code
_entity_poly.pdbx_strand_id
1 'polypeptide(L)'
;MKSLLILLAFSAFTYSPGILLIDIEMKNDIKTAEKFTIEDCFKKSFPVYVDDIKAVAEAAEEMAKTIDRNDQCEYSIKANHTTIYLKKDCKKTQGFSVRFVTKLENEKTYFDFELVRNEKDRRLAQQRLLDFASYLSN
;
A
#
# COMPACT_ATOMS: atom_id res chain seq x y z
N MET A 1 -5.76 -42.60 39.94
CA MET A 1 -5.31 -42.14 38.61
C MET A 1 -6.50 -42.14 37.66
N LYS A 2 -7.13 -40.99 37.44
CA LYS A 2 -8.12 -40.80 36.37
C LYS A 2 -7.79 -39.47 35.71
N SER A 3 -6.95 -39.56 34.67
CA SER A 3 -6.63 -38.45 33.79
C SER A 3 -7.88 -38.08 33.01
N LEU A 4 -8.42 -36.89 33.25
CA LEU A 4 -9.41 -36.27 32.37
C LEU A 4 -8.62 -35.48 31.33
N LEU A 5 -8.45 -36.06 30.14
CA LEU A 5 -7.87 -35.38 28.98
C LEU A 5 -8.86 -34.31 28.51
N ILE A 6 -8.56 -33.06 28.84
CA ILE A 6 -9.19 -31.89 28.23
C ILE A 6 -8.63 -31.79 26.81
N LEU A 7 -9.37 -32.33 25.84
CA LEU A 7 -9.16 -32.01 24.43
C LEU A 7 -9.72 -30.60 24.20
N LEU A 8 -8.89 -29.59 24.41
CA LEU A 8 -9.10 -28.26 23.86
C LEU A 8 -8.99 -28.38 22.34
N ALA A 9 -10.14 -28.55 21.70
CA ALA A 9 -10.31 -28.24 20.29
C ALA A 9 -10.13 -26.74 20.10
N PHE A 10 -8.86 -26.30 20.09
CA PHE A 10 -8.46 -25.05 19.46
C PHE A 10 -8.71 -25.25 17.96
N SER A 11 -9.95 -24.99 17.56
CA SER A 11 -10.26 -24.61 16.19
C SER A 11 -9.45 -23.35 15.92
N ALA A 12 -8.29 -23.52 15.30
CA ALA A 12 -7.55 -22.43 14.70
C ALA A 12 -8.46 -21.86 13.60
N PHE A 13 -9.29 -20.89 13.96
CA PHE A 13 -9.87 -19.98 12.99
C PHE A 13 -8.69 -19.36 12.26
N THR A 14 -8.43 -19.83 11.04
CA THR A 14 -7.50 -19.20 10.12
C THR A 14 -8.03 -17.80 9.85
N TYR A 15 -7.51 -16.82 10.58
CA TYR A 15 -7.74 -15.41 10.34
C TYR A 15 -7.16 -15.11 8.95
N SER A 16 -8.04 -14.91 7.97
CA SER A 16 -7.64 -14.33 6.69
C SER A 16 -7.71 -12.82 6.87
N PRO A 17 -6.59 -12.09 6.84
CA PRO A 17 -6.63 -10.64 6.93
C PRO A 17 -7.47 -10.10 5.77
N GLY A 18 -8.48 -9.28 6.09
CA GLY A 18 -9.37 -8.70 5.09
C GLY A 18 -8.61 -7.82 4.11
N ILE A 19 -9.07 -7.75 2.86
CA ILE A 19 -8.48 -6.88 1.83
C ILE A 19 -9.41 -5.68 1.60
N LEU A 20 -8.81 -4.52 1.43
CA LEU A 20 -9.46 -3.30 0.98
C LEU A 20 -9.00 -2.99 -0.44
N LEU A 21 -9.97 -2.60 -1.27
CA LEU A 21 -9.77 -2.09 -2.62
C LEU A 21 -9.74 -0.58 -2.55
N ILE A 22 -8.57 -0.01 -2.82
CA ILE A 22 -8.28 1.41 -2.75
C ILE A 22 -8.34 1.98 -4.17
N ASP A 23 -9.25 2.92 -4.43
CA ASP A 23 -9.26 3.63 -5.71
C ASP A 23 -8.07 4.58 -5.78
N ILE A 24 -7.18 4.34 -6.73
CA ILE A 24 -5.97 5.13 -6.90
C ILE A 24 -6.24 6.58 -7.30
N GLU A 25 -7.39 6.83 -7.95
CA GLU A 25 -7.81 8.17 -8.34
C GLU A 25 -8.49 8.89 -7.17
N MET A 26 -8.73 8.19 -6.05
CA MET A 26 -9.36 8.71 -4.84
C MET A 26 -10.74 9.32 -5.12
N LYS A 27 -11.49 8.73 -6.07
CA LYS A 27 -12.82 9.21 -6.49
C LYS A 27 -13.95 8.39 -5.89
N ASN A 28 -13.67 7.16 -5.51
CA ASN A 28 -14.64 6.22 -4.96
C ASN A 28 -14.31 5.86 -3.52
N ASP A 29 -15.29 5.44 -2.74
CA ASP A 29 -15.07 4.97 -1.38
C ASP A 29 -14.26 3.66 -1.35
N ILE A 30 -13.51 3.47 -0.27
CA ILE A 30 -12.75 2.24 0.00
C ILE A 30 -13.75 1.08 0.19
N LYS A 31 -13.49 -0.05 -0.48
CA LYS A 31 -14.37 -1.23 -0.42
C LYS A 31 -13.65 -2.42 0.17
N THR A 32 -14.32 -3.17 1.03
CA THR A 32 -13.82 -4.48 1.48
C THR A 32 -14.03 -5.53 0.39
N ALA A 33 -13.04 -6.40 0.23
CA ALA A 33 -13.09 -7.54 -0.66
C ALA A 33 -12.48 -8.78 0.02
N GLU A 34 -13.01 -9.96 -0.31
CA GLU A 34 -12.45 -11.24 0.14
C GLU A 34 -11.19 -11.62 -0.64
N LYS A 35 -11.09 -11.17 -1.90
CA LYS A 35 -9.96 -11.42 -2.80
C LYS A 35 -9.76 -10.24 -3.74
N PHE A 36 -8.54 -10.10 -4.23
CA PHE A 36 -8.24 -9.19 -5.34
C PHE A 36 -8.39 -9.93 -6.67
N THR A 37 -8.97 -9.27 -7.67
CA THR A 37 -9.17 -9.86 -8.99
C THR A 37 -8.53 -9.02 -10.09
N ILE A 38 -8.40 -9.61 -11.28
CA ILE A 38 -7.95 -8.88 -12.47
C ILE A 38 -8.94 -7.74 -12.83
N GLU A 39 -10.24 -7.91 -12.55
CA GLU A 39 -11.24 -6.86 -12.78
C GLU A 39 -10.97 -5.62 -11.91
N ASP A 40 -10.54 -5.83 -10.67
CA ASP A 40 -10.17 -4.73 -9.76
C ASP A 40 -8.96 -3.96 -10.28
N CYS A 41 -8.01 -4.66 -10.91
CA CYS A 41 -6.87 -4.03 -11.59
C CYS A 41 -7.34 -3.13 -12.76
N PHE A 42 -8.30 -3.59 -13.57
CA PHE A 42 -8.89 -2.76 -14.64
C PHE A 42 -9.66 -1.55 -14.11
N LYS A 43 -10.28 -1.67 -12.93
CA LYS A 43 -10.92 -0.57 -12.21
C LYS A 43 -9.93 0.35 -11.52
N LYS A 44 -8.62 0.14 -11.71
CA LYS A 44 -7.55 0.90 -11.08
C LYS A 44 -7.66 0.87 -9.54
N SER A 45 -8.12 -0.25 -8.99
CA SER A 45 -8.13 -0.47 -7.55
C SER A 45 -6.84 -1.17 -7.12
N PHE A 46 -6.30 -0.73 -5.99
CA PHE A 46 -5.08 -1.24 -5.38
C PHE A 46 -5.42 -2.02 -4.11
N PRO A 47 -4.94 -3.27 -3.94
CA PRO A 47 -5.26 -4.06 -2.76
C PRO A 47 -4.37 -3.66 -1.58
N VAL A 48 -4.97 -3.40 -0.42
CA VAL A 48 -4.28 -3.18 0.85
C VAL A 48 -4.93 -4.03 1.93
N TYR A 49 -4.16 -4.68 2.79
CA TYR A 49 -4.75 -5.38 3.94
C TYR A 49 -5.36 -4.39 4.91
N VAL A 50 -6.51 -4.74 5.51
CA VAL A 50 -7.18 -3.90 6.52
C VAL A 50 -6.21 -3.52 7.64
N ASP A 51 -5.42 -4.48 8.11
CA ASP A 51 -4.44 -4.29 9.19
C ASP A 51 -3.24 -3.42 8.79
N ASP A 52 -3.04 -3.18 7.49
CA ASP A 52 -1.92 -2.41 6.95
C ASP A 52 -2.28 -0.94 6.67
N ILE A 53 -3.57 -0.57 6.64
CA ILE A 53 -4.02 0.77 6.21
C ILE A 53 -3.27 1.90 6.91
N LYS A 54 -3.20 1.84 8.24
CA LYS A 54 -2.51 2.85 9.03
C LYS A 54 -1.03 2.94 8.68
N ALA A 55 -0.35 1.79 8.57
CA ALA A 55 1.07 1.74 8.23
C ALA A 55 1.34 2.26 6.80
N VAL A 56 0.43 1.98 5.86
CA VAL A 56 0.52 2.48 4.48
C VAL A 56 0.31 4.00 4.42
N ALA A 57 -0.67 4.53 5.16
CA ALA A 57 -0.90 5.97 5.26
C ALA A 57 0.32 6.70 5.86
N GLU A 58 0.83 6.22 6.99
CA GLU A 58 2.03 6.78 7.64
C GLU A 58 3.26 6.72 6.73
N ALA A 59 3.47 5.61 6.01
CA ALA A 59 4.56 5.48 5.06
C ALA A 59 4.41 6.42 3.85
N ALA A 60 3.18 6.69 3.39
CA ALA A 60 2.91 7.65 2.32
C ALA A 60 3.23 9.09 2.76
N GLU A 61 2.85 9.47 3.99
CA GLU A 61 3.23 10.77 4.58
C GLU A 61 4.74 10.91 4.71
N GLU A 62 5.43 9.86 5.17
CA GLU A 62 6.88 9.88 5.31
C GLU A 62 7.58 9.93 3.94
N MET A 63 7.04 9.25 2.94
CA MET A 63 7.53 9.34 1.57
C MET A 63 7.39 10.77 1.03
N ALA A 64 6.28 11.46 1.34
CA ALA A 64 6.08 12.86 0.95
C ALA A 64 7.16 13.78 1.55
N LYS A 65 7.53 13.57 2.82
CA LYS A 65 8.64 14.30 3.46
C LYS A 65 10.00 13.96 2.83
N THR A 66 10.19 12.70 2.42
CA THR A 66 11.44 12.19 1.84
C THR A 66 11.73 12.74 0.44
N ILE A 67 10.68 13.07 -0.33
CA ILE A 67 10.84 13.69 -1.65
C ILE A 67 11.72 14.95 -1.59
N ASP A 68 11.65 15.73 -0.51
CA ASP A 68 12.44 16.96 -0.31
C ASP A 68 13.83 16.71 0.30
N ARG A 69 13.95 15.69 1.16
CA ARG A 69 15.12 15.53 2.05
C ARG A 69 16.18 14.55 1.57
N ASN A 70 15.87 13.69 0.61
CA ASN A 70 16.73 12.59 0.21
C ASN A 70 17.34 12.80 -1.17
N ASP A 71 18.66 12.81 -1.29
CA ASP A 71 19.36 13.00 -2.58
C ASP A 71 19.48 11.70 -3.39
N GLN A 72 19.08 10.56 -2.82
CA GLN A 72 19.10 9.26 -3.49
C GLN A 72 18.10 9.21 -4.64
N CYS A 73 18.55 8.66 -5.76
CA CYS A 73 17.71 8.46 -6.95
C CYS A 73 16.63 7.41 -6.74
N GLU A 74 16.83 6.49 -5.79
CA GLU A 74 15.86 5.46 -5.44
C GLU A 74 15.81 5.33 -3.92
N TYR A 75 14.60 5.24 -3.39
CA TYR A 75 14.35 5.06 -1.95
C TYR A 75 13.08 4.23 -1.76
N SER A 76 12.98 3.49 -0.66
CA SER A 76 11.79 2.70 -0.38
C SER A 76 11.46 2.63 1.10
N ILE A 77 10.18 2.61 1.42
CA ILE A 77 9.64 2.43 2.77
C ILE A 77 8.76 1.18 2.76
N LYS A 78 9.01 0.26 3.70
CA LYS A 78 8.19 -0.93 3.90
C LYS A 78 7.10 -0.65 4.94
N ALA A 79 5.85 -0.93 4.58
CA ALA A 79 4.67 -0.88 5.42
C ALA A 79 4.00 -2.26 5.41
N ASN A 80 4.48 -3.15 6.27
CA ASN A 80 4.04 -4.56 6.35
C ASN A 80 4.10 -5.29 5.00
N HIS A 81 2.96 -5.57 4.38
CA HIS A 81 2.86 -6.27 3.09
C HIS A 81 2.99 -5.35 1.87
N THR A 82 3.01 -4.04 2.11
CA THR A 82 3.14 -3.01 1.07
C THR A 82 4.52 -2.37 1.12
N THR A 83 5.13 -2.12 -0.03
CA THR A 83 6.37 -1.33 -0.14
C THR A 83 6.12 -0.14 -1.04
N ILE A 84 6.48 1.05 -0.57
CA ILE A 84 6.40 2.29 -1.33
C ILE A 84 7.78 2.58 -1.89
N TYR A 85 7.90 2.71 -3.21
CA TYR A 85 9.14 3.00 -3.92
C TYR A 85 9.08 4.41 -4.50
N LEU A 86 10.10 5.20 -4.20
CA LEU A 86 10.35 6.50 -4.82
C LEU A 86 11.50 6.36 -5.81
N LYS A 87 11.29 6.87 -7.02
CA LYS A 87 12.30 7.02 -8.05
C LYS A 87 12.40 8.49 -8.44
N LYS A 88 13.61 9.04 -8.40
CA LYS A 88 13.96 10.40 -8.84
C LYS A 88 14.82 10.32 -10.09
N ASP A 89 14.49 11.08 -11.13
CA ASP A 89 15.41 11.27 -12.26
C ASP A 89 16.53 12.24 -11.89
N CYS A 90 17.64 11.69 -11.42
CA CYS A 90 18.84 12.44 -11.05
C CYS A 90 19.65 12.98 -12.24
N LYS A 91 19.36 12.57 -13.48
CA LYS A 91 20.27 12.84 -14.60
C LYS A 91 19.88 14.09 -15.39
N LYS A 92 18.60 14.35 -15.68
CA LYS A 92 18.26 15.50 -16.57
C LYS A 92 16.89 16.17 -16.37
N THR A 93 15.84 15.46 -15.96
CA THR A 93 14.47 16.03 -15.97
C THR A 93 13.82 16.24 -14.61
N GLN A 94 14.48 15.83 -13.51
CA GLN A 94 13.99 15.95 -12.12
C GLN A 94 12.51 15.57 -11.98
N GLY A 95 12.16 14.39 -12.49
CA GLY A 95 10.85 13.78 -12.27
C GLY A 95 10.83 12.91 -11.02
N PHE A 96 9.68 12.85 -10.35
CA PHE A 96 9.38 11.97 -9.24
C PHE A 96 8.35 10.92 -9.68
N SER A 97 8.66 9.65 -9.45
CA SER A 97 7.70 8.55 -9.57
C SER A 97 7.58 7.86 -8.21
N VAL A 98 6.36 7.61 -7.77
CA VAL A 98 6.09 6.89 -6.53
C VAL A 98 5.14 5.74 -6.79
N ARG A 99 5.59 4.53 -6.45
CA ARG A 99 4.88 3.27 -6.68
C ARG A 99 4.61 2.55 -5.38
N PHE A 100 3.44 1.93 -5.26
CA PHE A 100 3.05 1.09 -4.15
C PHE A 100 2.99 -0.34 -4.66
N VAL A 101 3.64 -1.25 -3.93
CA VAL A 101 3.70 -2.67 -4.28
C VAL A 101 3.22 -3.50 -3.11
N THR A 102 2.06 -4.17 -3.25
CA THR A 102 1.51 -5.04 -2.21
C THR A 102 1.66 -6.49 -2.59
N LYS A 103 2.16 -7.29 -1.65
CA LYS A 103 2.23 -8.73 -1.76
C LYS A 103 1.03 -9.36 -1.07
N LEU A 104 0.18 -10.08 -1.81
CA LEU A 104 -0.89 -10.87 -1.21
C LEU A 104 -0.36 -12.26 -0.84
N GLU A 105 -0.52 -12.65 0.43
CA GLU A 105 0.05 -13.87 1.01
C GLU A 105 -0.37 -15.14 0.25
N ASN A 106 -1.60 -15.17 -0.24
CA ASN A 106 -2.18 -16.35 -0.89
C ASN A 106 -1.79 -16.52 -2.36
N GLU A 107 -1.22 -15.50 -3.01
CA GLU A 107 -1.12 -15.50 -4.48
C GLU A 107 0.31 -15.51 -5.03
N LYS A 108 1.37 -15.48 -4.19
CA LYS A 108 2.78 -15.26 -4.62
C LYS A 108 2.94 -14.09 -5.61
N THR A 109 1.93 -13.22 -5.72
CA THR A 109 1.79 -12.19 -6.73
C THR A 109 1.97 -10.84 -6.05
N TYR A 110 2.69 -9.97 -6.74
CA TYR A 110 2.88 -8.59 -6.33
C TYR A 110 2.01 -7.71 -7.22
N PHE A 111 1.23 -6.84 -6.58
CA PHE A 111 0.41 -5.86 -7.27
C PHE A 111 1.09 -4.51 -7.17
N ASP A 112 1.37 -3.91 -8.31
CA ASP A 112 2.17 -2.71 -8.43
C ASP A 112 1.33 -1.58 -9.03
N PHE A 113 1.36 -0.43 -8.37
CA PHE A 113 0.59 0.74 -8.75
C PHE A 113 1.46 2.00 -8.66
N GLU A 114 1.34 2.90 -9.64
CA GLU A 114 2.04 4.18 -9.68
C GLU A 114 1.11 5.36 -9.34
N LEU A 115 1.23 5.92 -8.13
CA LEU A 115 0.43 7.06 -7.65
C LEU A 115 0.90 8.40 -8.21
N VAL A 116 2.23 8.56 -8.27
CA VAL A 116 2.89 9.72 -8.85
C VAL A 116 3.69 9.21 -10.02
N ARG A 117 3.44 9.75 -11.23
CA ARG A 117 4.07 9.29 -12.46
C ARG A 117 4.87 10.42 -13.11
N ASN A 118 6.19 10.33 -13.02
CA ASN A 118 7.13 11.27 -13.62
C ASN A 118 6.73 12.75 -13.43
N GLU A 119 6.26 13.07 -12.22
CA GLU A 119 5.83 14.42 -11.87
C GLU A 119 7.06 15.30 -11.69
N LYS A 120 7.09 16.47 -12.34
CA LYS A 120 8.21 17.41 -12.25
C LYS A 120 8.00 18.41 -11.13
N ASP A 121 6.75 18.71 -10.80
CA ASP A 121 6.43 19.57 -9.67
C ASP A 121 6.48 18.76 -8.37
N ARG A 122 7.56 18.98 -7.63
CA ARG A 122 7.78 18.38 -6.32
C ARG A 122 6.59 18.57 -5.37
N ARG A 123 5.98 19.76 -5.33
CA ARG A 123 4.86 20.03 -4.43
C ARG A 123 3.63 19.23 -4.84
N LEU A 124 3.36 19.08 -6.14
CA LEU A 124 2.26 18.24 -6.62
C LEU A 124 2.51 16.76 -6.29
N ALA A 125 3.75 16.27 -6.42
CA ALA A 125 4.09 14.90 -6.03
C ALA A 125 3.87 14.67 -4.53
N GLN A 126 4.27 15.62 -3.68
CA GLN A 126 4.04 15.57 -2.24
C GLN A 126 2.56 15.64 -1.89
N GLN A 127 1.82 16.57 -2.51
CA GLN A 127 0.40 16.74 -2.27
C GLN A 127 -0.37 15.46 -2.61
N ARG A 128 -0.08 14.80 -3.74
CA ARG A 128 -0.72 13.52 -4.10
C ARG A 128 -0.51 12.42 -3.05
N LEU A 129 0.67 12.36 -2.44
CA LEU A 129 0.94 11.38 -1.38
C LEU A 129 0.17 11.71 -0.09
N LEU A 130 0.08 13.00 0.26
CA LEU A 130 -0.67 13.46 1.44
C LEU A 130 -2.19 13.31 1.26
N ASP A 131 -2.69 13.59 0.06
CA ASP A 131 -4.10 13.35 -0.30
C ASP A 131 -4.42 11.86 -0.20
N PHE A 132 -3.52 11.00 -0.70
CA PHE A 132 -3.67 9.56 -0.60
C PHE A 132 -3.64 9.06 0.86
N ALA A 133 -2.71 9.54 1.68
CA ALA A 133 -2.66 9.21 3.10
C ALA A 133 -3.94 9.64 3.85
N SER A 134 -4.45 10.83 3.52
CA SER A 134 -5.70 11.35 4.09
C SER A 134 -6.91 10.52 3.64
N TYR A 135 -6.96 10.14 2.37
CA TYR A 135 -8.00 9.27 1.82
C TYR A 135 -8.02 7.89 2.49
N LEU A 136 -6.86 7.32 2.80
CA LEU A 136 -6.77 6.06 3.56
C LEU A 136 -7.18 6.16 5.04
N SER A 137 -7.15 7.37 5.60
CA SER A 137 -7.41 7.61 7.03
C SER A 137 -8.85 8.04 7.33
N ASN A 138 -9.68 8.22 6.30
CA ASN A 138 -11.10 8.56 6.40
C ASN A 138 -11.97 7.29 6.30
#